data_AF-M0LNL6-F1
#
_entry.id   AF-M0LNL6-F1
#
_cell.length_a   1.000
_cell.length_b   1.000
_cell.length_c   1.000
_cell.angle_alpha   90.00
_cell.angle_beta   90.00
_cell.angle_gamma   90.00
#
_symmetry.space_group_name_H-M   'P 1'
#
loop_
_entity.id
_entity.type
_entity.pdbx_description
1 polymer ?
#
loop_
_entity_poly.entity_id
_entity_poly.type
_entity_poly.pdbx_seq_one_letter_code
_entity_poly.pdbx_strand_id
1 'polypeptide(L)'
;MADSIDLETNTTPRHGVTFVSVTVTNGRATPQRVRLEPRFDAPVWTPSARRGAAVEWTNGAWRGVVDPGRTRGLGFATPADPRPKPVEVTASTRISGADGLSSPDTILDSLESGSPAGVPPSTSIDG
;
A
#
# COMPACT_ATOMS: atom_id res chain seq x y z
N MET A 1 -13.81 -16.68 -9.72
CA MET A 1 -12.72 -15.69 -9.69
C MET A 1 -12.70 -15.10 -8.29
N ALA A 2 -11.58 -15.11 -7.58
CA ALA A 2 -11.53 -14.68 -6.19
C ALA A 2 -11.59 -13.14 -6.13
N ASP A 3 -12.73 -12.57 -5.71
CA ASP A 3 -12.86 -11.12 -5.47
C ASP A 3 -12.37 -10.74 -4.05
N SER A 4 -11.20 -11.25 -3.66
CA SER A 4 -10.66 -11.08 -2.31
C SER A 4 -9.16 -10.81 -2.34
N ILE A 5 -8.65 -10.21 -1.27
CA ILE A 5 -7.22 -10.17 -1.00
C ILE A 5 -6.88 -11.44 -0.25
N ASP A 6 -5.98 -12.23 -0.82
CA ASP A 6 -5.47 -13.44 -0.21
C ASP A 6 -4.08 -13.18 0.37
N LEU A 7 -3.81 -13.84 1.50
CA LEU A 7 -2.58 -13.68 2.26
C LEU A 7 -2.01 -15.06 2.57
N GLU A 8 -0.92 -15.38 1.89
CA GLU A 8 -0.13 -16.56 2.20
C GLU A 8 1.08 -16.18 3.04
N THR A 9 1.34 -16.94 4.09
CA THR A 9 2.48 -16.70 5.00
C THR A 9 3.30 -17.95 5.18
N ASN A 10 4.61 -17.80 5.08
CA ASN A 10 5.57 -18.85 5.36
C ASN A 10 6.55 -18.37 6.43
N THR A 11 6.72 -19.17 7.46
CA THR A 11 7.58 -18.86 8.60
C THR A 11 8.67 -19.92 8.71
N THR A 12 9.93 -19.50 8.66
CA THR A 12 11.09 -20.38 8.78
C THR A 12 11.97 -19.92 9.95
N PRO A 13 11.98 -20.65 11.09
CA PRO A 13 12.91 -20.37 12.18
C PRO A 13 14.33 -20.82 11.82
N ARG A 14 15.33 -19.97 12.04
CA ARG A 14 16.76 -20.24 11.83
C ARG A 14 17.62 -19.50 12.85
N HIS A 15 18.48 -20.23 13.57
CA HIS A 15 19.46 -19.64 14.50
C HIS A 15 18.85 -18.66 15.54
N GLY A 16 17.67 -18.97 16.08
CA GLY A 16 16.98 -18.09 17.04
C GLY A 16 16.34 -16.85 16.40
N VAL A 17 16.24 -16.80 15.08
CA VAL A 17 15.57 -15.75 14.32
C VAL A 17 14.48 -16.37 13.46
N THR A 18 13.30 -15.79 13.51
CA THR A 18 12.17 -16.18 12.67
C THR A 18 12.16 -15.35 11.39
N PHE A 19 12.33 -16.01 10.26
CA PHE A 19 12.17 -15.40 8.94
C PHE A 19 10.72 -15.59 8.49
N VAL A 20 10.05 -14.49 8.16
CA VAL A 20 8.67 -14.50 7.67
C VAL A 20 8.67 -14.00 6.25
N SER A 21 8.10 -14.81 5.35
CA SER A 21 7.80 -14.44 3.97
C SER A 21 6.29 -14.36 3.83
N VAL A 22 5.81 -13.25 3.28
CA VAL A 22 4.38 -12.97 3.09
C VAL A 22 4.14 -12.72 1.62
N THR A 23 3.13 -13.39 1.08
CA THR A 23 2.71 -13.27 -0.30
C THR A 23 1.28 -12.74 -0.30
N VAL A 24 1.11 -11.50 -0.78
CA VAL A 24 -0.21 -10.87 -0.93
C VAL A 24 -0.68 -11.03 -2.36
N THR A 25 -1.83 -11.66 -2.56
CA THR A 25 -2.44 -11.80 -3.89
C THR A 25 -3.69 -10.95 -3.98
N ASN A 26 -3.75 -10.08 -5.00
CA ASN A 26 -4.94 -9.30 -5.29
C ASN A 26 -5.76 -10.00 -6.38
N GLY A 27 -6.83 -10.69 -5.98
CA GLY A 27 -7.77 -11.30 -6.92
C GLY A 27 -8.81 -10.33 -7.50
N ARG A 28 -8.88 -9.09 -6.99
CA ARG A 28 -9.85 -8.08 -7.44
C ARG A 28 -9.46 -7.52 -8.80
N ALA A 29 -10.45 -7.02 -9.54
CA ALA A 29 -10.25 -6.35 -10.83
C ALA A 29 -9.67 -4.92 -10.73
N THR A 30 -9.33 -4.46 -9.53
CA THR A 30 -8.85 -3.09 -9.27
C THR A 30 -7.57 -3.11 -8.44
N PRO A 31 -6.66 -2.13 -8.60
CA PRO A 31 -5.50 -2.02 -7.73
C PRO A 31 -5.92 -1.76 -6.28
N GLN A 32 -5.24 -2.41 -5.34
CA GLN A 32 -5.54 -2.33 -3.92
C GLN A 32 -4.31 -1.89 -3.15
N ARG A 33 -4.46 -0.85 -2.33
CA ARG A 33 -3.47 -0.45 -1.34
C ARG A 33 -3.66 -1.30 -0.09
N VAL A 34 -2.68 -2.12 0.23
CA VAL A 34 -2.73 -3.05 1.35
C VAL A 34 -1.75 -2.57 2.43
N ARG A 35 -2.21 -2.57 3.69
CA ARG A 35 -1.39 -2.34 4.87
C ARG A 35 -1.32 -3.63 5.67
N LEU A 36 -0.09 -4.07 5.93
CA LEU A 36 0.22 -5.26 6.68
C LEU A 36 0.95 -4.89 7.97
N GLU A 37 0.53 -5.49 9.08
CA GLU A 37 1.19 -5.35 10.37
C GLU A 37 1.67 -6.71 10.90
N PRO A 38 2.98 -6.84 11.17
CA PRO A 38 3.51 -7.99 11.89
C PRO A 38 2.94 -8.06 13.31
N ARG A 39 2.56 -9.26 13.75
CA ARG A 39 2.02 -9.53 15.10
C ARG A 39 3.08 -10.15 16.01
N PHE A 40 4.15 -9.41 16.23
CA PHE A 40 5.25 -9.82 17.10
C PHE A 40 5.48 -8.79 18.20
N ASP A 41 5.71 -9.29 19.41
CA ASP A 41 6.10 -8.48 20.58
C ASP A 41 7.62 -8.14 20.57
N ALA A 42 8.27 -8.30 19.43
CA ALA A 42 9.71 -8.14 19.25
C ALA A 42 10.02 -7.27 18.02
N PRO A 43 11.24 -6.71 17.92
CA PRO A 43 11.63 -5.88 16.79
C PRO A 43 11.45 -6.61 15.45
N VAL A 44 10.94 -5.88 14.46
CA VAL A 44 10.85 -6.35 13.07
C VAL A 44 12.06 -5.83 12.31
N TRP A 45 12.89 -6.76 11.82
CA TRP A 45 14.02 -6.47 10.97
C TRP A 45 13.58 -6.55 9.51
N THR A 46 13.36 -5.39 8.93
CA THR A 46 12.99 -5.26 7.51
C THR A 46 14.25 -5.32 6.63
N PRO A 47 14.14 -5.85 5.39
CA PRO A 47 15.25 -5.82 4.45
C PRO A 47 15.73 -4.39 4.22
N SER A 48 17.06 -4.20 4.16
CA SER A 48 17.64 -2.87 4.08
C SER A 48 17.29 -2.15 2.76
N ALA A 49 17.00 -0.85 2.86
CA ALA A 49 16.64 0.06 1.76
C ALA A 49 17.61 0.11 0.59
N ARG A 50 18.84 -0.38 0.80
CA ARG A 50 19.93 -0.32 -0.16
C ARG A 50 19.64 -1.10 -1.46
N ARG A 51 18.58 -1.92 -1.50
CA ARG A 51 18.05 -2.59 -2.70
C ARG A 51 16.57 -2.28 -2.97
N GLY A 52 16.12 -1.06 -2.77
CA GLY A 52 14.84 -0.55 -3.29
C GLY A 52 13.55 -1.04 -2.62
N ALA A 53 13.62 -1.99 -1.67
CA ALA A 53 12.44 -2.56 -1.00
C ALA A 53 11.95 -1.80 0.25
N ALA A 54 12.65 -0.74 0.69
CA ALA A 54 12.34 -0.13 2.00
C ALA A 54 11.35 1.04 1.97
N VAL A 55 10.95 1.56 0.81
CA VAL A 55 9.92 2.62 0.80
C VAL A 55 8.57 2.09 1.29
N GLU A 56 8.32 0.79 1.12
CA GLU A 56 7.06 0.15 1.49
C GLU A 56 7.00 -0.17 2.99
N TRP A 57 8.14 -0.28 3.68
CA TRP A 57 8.19 -0.54 5.12
C TRP A 57 8.32 0.77 5.89
N THR A 58 7.33 1.11 6.71
CA THR A 58 7.32 2.31 7.55
C THR A 58 6.88 1.93 8.97
N ASN A 59 7.72 2.25 9.96
CA ASN A 59 7.42 1.99 11.38
C ASN A 59 7.06 0.51 11.68
N GLY A 60 7.74 -0.44 11.04
CA GLY A 60 7.47 -1.87 11.20
C GLY A 60 6.21 -2.39 10.50
N ALA A 61 5.45 -1.53 9.81
CA ALA A 61 4.32 -1.92 8.98
C ALA A 61 4.69 -1.85 7.50
N TRP A 62 4.19 -2.79 6.70
CA TRP A 62 4.34 -2.74 5.25
C TRP A 62 3.11 -2.10 4.61
N ARG A 63 3.33 -1.22 3.63
CA ARG A 63 2.30 -0.57 2.82
C ARG A 63 2.73 -0.60 1.37
N GLY A 64 1.94 -1.27 0.54
CA GLY A 64 2.19 -1.33 -0.90
C GLY A 64 0.89 -1.37 -1.70
N VAL A 65 1.00 -1.11 -2.99
CA VAL A 65 -0.10 -1.25 -3.95
C VAL A 65 0.10 -2.57 -4.70
N VAL A 66 -0.97 -3.35 -4.79
CA VAL A 66 -1.00 -4.61 -5.54
C VAL A 66 -1.98 -4.45 -6.69
N ASP A 67 -1.48 -4.51 -7.91
CA ASP A 67 -2.28 -4.46 -9.14
C ASP A 67 -3.24 -5.65 -9.26
N PRO A 68 -4.32 -5.51 -10.05
CA PRO A 68 -5.30 -6.58 -10.22
C PRO A 68 -4.67 -7.84 -10.81
N GLY A 69 -4.94 -8.99 -10.21
CA GLY A 69 -4.39 -10.29 -10.61
C GLY A 69 -2.87 -10.40 -10.39
N ARG A 70 -2.25 -9.47 -9.65
CA ARG A 70 -0.84 -9.52 -9.29
C ARG A 70 -0.66 -10.02 -7.87
N THR A 71 0.55 -10.51 -7.63
CA THR A 71 1.01 -10.99 -6.35
C THR A 71 2.25 -10.20 -5.94
N ARG A 72 2.35 -9.86 -4.66
CA ARG A 72 3.47 -9.12 -4.08
C ARG A 72 4.06 -9.92 -2.93
N GLY A 73 5.34 -10.29 -3.06
CA GLY A 73 6.11 -10.91 -2.00
C GLY A 73 6.83 -9.87 -1.16
N LEU A 74 6.79 -10.01 0.15
CA LEU A 74 7.58 -9.24 1.11
C LEU A 74 8.15 -10.19 2.17
N GLY A 75 9.27 -9.80 2.78
CA GLY A 75 9.88 -10.57 3.84
C GLY A 75 10.38 -9.68 4.97
N PHE A 76 10.39 -10.22 6.17
CA PHE A 76 11.02 -9.62 7.34
C PHE A 76 11.56 -10.71 8.27
N ALA A 77 12.45 -10.32 9.18
CA ALA A 77 12.95 -11.20 10.22
C ALA A 77 12.58 -10.64 11.59
N THR A 78 12.48 -11.51 12.59
CA THR A 78 12.26 -11.11 13.99
C THR A 78 12.95 -12.09 14.93
N PRO A 79 13.50 -11.64 16.08
CA PRO A 79 14.08 -12.54 17.07
C PRO A 79 13.02 -13.24 17.94
N ALA A 80 11.73 -13.00 17.71
CA ALA A 80 10.65 -13.72 18.39
C ALA A 80 10.41 -15.12 17.81
N ASP A 81 9.82 -16.00 18.62
CA ASP A 81 9.34 -17.31 18.20
C ASP A 81 8.26 -17.23 17.09
N PRO A 82 8.18 -18.24 16.21
CA PRO A 82 7.20 -18.28 15.13
C PRO A 82 5.77 -18.31 15.70
N ARG A 83 4.92 -17.41 15.18
CA ARG A 83 3.50 -17.32 15.52
C ARG A 83 2.64 -17.95 14.41
N PRO A 84 1.48 -18.56 14.73
CA PRO A 84 0.58 -19.14 13.74
C PRO A 84 -0.04 -18.09 12.80
N LYS A 85 -0.19 -16.84 13.27
CA LYS A 85 -0.62 -15.70 12.47
C LYS A 85 0.42 -14.58 12.58
N PRO A 86 1.55 -14.66 11.83
CA PRO A 86 2.69 -13.77 12.01
C PRO A 86 2.45 -12.36 11.43
N VAL A 87 1.47 -12.22 10.53
CA VAL A 87 1.10 -10.95 9.91
C VAL A 87 -0.42 -10.85 9.77
N GLU A 88 -0.93 -9.63 9.77
CA GLU A 88 -2.34 -9.35 9.51
C GLU A 88 -2.49 -8.20 8.51
N VAL A 89 -3.47 -8.32 7.61
CA VAL A 89 -3.95 -7.21 6.80
C VAL A 89 -4.81 -6.31 7.69
N THR A 90 -4.30 -5.14 8.07
CA THR A 90 -5.05 -4.20 8.92
C THR A 90 -5.82 -3.15 8.12
N ALA A 91 -5.46 -2.95 6.84
CA ALA A 91 -6.28 -2.16 5.92
C ALA A 91 -6.09 -2.62 4.47
N SER A 92 -7.17 -2.52 3.69
CA SER A 92 -7.14 -2.66 2.23
C SER A 92 -8.10 -1.65 1.61
N THR A 93 -7.60 -0.78 0.73
CA THR A 93 -8.39 0.26 0.06
C THR A 93 -8.20 0.19 -1.44
N ARG A 94 -9.30 0.31 -2.20
CA ARG A 94 -9.25 0.45 -3.65
C ARG A 94 -8.55 1.76 -4.03
N ILE A 95 -7.53 1.66 -4.86
CA ILE A 95 -6.93 2.81 -5.53
C ILE A 95 -7.79 3.05 -6.77
N SER A 96 -8.57 4.14 -6.77
CA SER A 96 -9.09 4.67 -8.04
C SER A 96 -7.97 5.51 -8.65
N GLY A 97 -7.92 5.68 -9.98
CA GLY A 97 -6.77 6.31 -10.68
C GLY A 97 -6.35 7.72 -10.21
N ALA A 98 -7.05 8.33 -9.25
CA ALA A 98 -6.68 9.58 -8.57
C ALA A 98 -5.79 9.38 -7.33
N ASP A 99 -5.79 8.20 -6.67
CA ASP A 99 -5.06 7.94 -5.41
C ASP A 99 -3.55 7.64 -5.60
N GLY A 100 -3.07 7.60 -6.85
CA GLY A 100 -1.65 7.53 -7.19
C GLY A 100 -0.92 8.87 -7.00
N LEU A 101 -1.66 9.95 -6.78
CA LEU A 101 -1.13 11.25 -6.41
C LEU A 101 -1.20 11.35 -4.88
N SER A 102 -0.02 11.45 -4.28
CA SER A 102 0.24 11.66 -2.85
C SER A 102 -0.85 12.43 -2.11
N SER A 103 -1.32 11.84 -1.00
CA SER A 103 -1.99 12.50 0.14
C SER A 103 -3.29 13.29 -0.16
N PRO A 104 -4.40 13.05 0.54
CA PRO A 104 -5.66 13.78 0.33
C PRO A 104 -5.54 15.31 0.51
N ASP A 105 -4.50 15.77 1.22
CA ASP A 105 -4.16 17.18 1.40
C ASP A 105 -3.75 17.89 0.08
N THR A 106 -3.14 17.19 -0.87
CA THR A 106 -2.69 17.79 -2.13
C THR A 106 -3.80 17.91 -3.18
N ILE A 107 -4.84 17.07 -3.10
CA ILE A 107 -5.95 17.11 -4.07
C ILE A 107 -6.92 18.26 -3.77
N LEU A 108 -7.05 18.69 -2.52
CA LEU A 108 -7.86 19.86 -2.18
C LEU A 108 -7.26 21.15 -2.77
N ASP A 109 -5.94 21.27 -2.76
CA ASP A 109 -5.19 22.41 -3.32
C ASP A 109 -5.31 22.50 -4.86
N SER A 110 -5.35 21.35 -5.55
CA SER A 110 -5.49 21.31 -7.01
C SER A 110 -6.92 21.60 -7.51
N LEU A 111 -7.96 21.41 -6.70
CA LEU A 111 -9.35 21.66 -7.10
C LEU A 111 -9.75 23.15 -6.98
N GLU A 112 -9.02 23.93 -6.17
CA GLU A 112 -9.15 25.40 -6.11
C GLU A 112 -8.73 26.08 -7.42
N SER A 113 -7.79 25.48 -8.17
CA SER A 113 -7.29 26.03 -9.45
C SER A 113 -8.14 25.60 -10.66
N GLY A 114 -9.41 25.26 -10.46
CA GLY A 114 -10.37 24.91 -11.51
C GLY A 114 -11.23 26.09 -11.96
N SER A 115 -10.64 27.21 -12.38
CA SER A 115 -11.39 28.25 -13.11
C SER A 115 -11.62 27.80 -14.56
N PRO A 116 -12.85 27.58 -15.05
CA PRO A 116 -13.07 27.31 -16.46
C PRO A 116 -12.81 28.59 -17.26
N ALA A 117 -11.85 28.52 -18.19
CA ALA A 117 -11.63 29.57 -19.18
C ALA A 117 -12.84 29.68 -20.12
N GLY A 118 -13.33 30.91 -20.34
CA GLY A 118 -13.97 31.29 -21.60
C GLY A 118 -15.39 31.84 -21.53
N VAL A 119 -15.53 33.15 -21.29
CA VAL A 119 -16.49 33.98 -22.02
C VAL A 119 -15.76 35.21 -22.55
N PRO A 120 -15.66 35.44 -23.87
CA PRO A 120 -15.29 36.77 -24.38
C PRO A 120 -16.43 37.73 -24.06
N PRO A 121 -16.18 39.02 -23.74
CA PRO A 121 -17.26 39.99 -23.66
C PRO A 121 -17.84 40.18 -25.07
N SER A 122 -19.03 39.64 -25.30
CA SER A 122 -19.86 40.00 -26.44
C SER A 122 -20.20 41.49 -26.34
N THR A 123 -19.95 42.23 -27.42
CA THR A 123 -20.25 43.65 -27.60
C THR A 123 -21.67 44.00 -27.14
N SER A 124 -21.79 44.90 -26.16
CA SER A 124 -23.05 45.61 -25.92
C SER A 124 -23.01 46.89 -26.75
N ILE A 125 -23.79 46.86 -27.83
CA ILE A 125 -24.40 48.06 -28.39
C ILE A 125 -25.47 48.54 -27.40
N ASP A 126 -25.50 49.83 -27.06
CA ASP A 126 -26.68 50.68 -26.79
C ASP A 126 -26.22 52.00 -26.14
N GLY A 127 -26.53 53.13 -26.79
CA GLY A 127 -26.30 54.50 -26.30
C GLY A 127 -25.58 55.42 -27.27
#